data_AF-A0A4Z1HUL2-F1
#
_entry.id   AF-A0A4Z1HUL2-F1
#
_cell.length_a   1.000
_cell.length_b   1.000
_cell.length_c   1.000
_cell.angle_alpha   90.00
_cell.angle_beta   90.00
_cell.angle_gamma   90.00
#
_symmetry.space_group_name_H-M   'P 1'
#
loop_
_entity.id
_entity.type
_entity.pdbx_description
1 polymer ?
#
loop_
_entity_poly.entity_id
_entity_poly.type
_entity_poly.pdbx_seq_one_letter_code
_entity_poly.pdbx_strand_id
1 'polypeptide(L)'
;MYLQKAPLGALLFSTLLQLTSSSSIPIAISSPESVINNPSSAESTNRIPTSRESAILARRILHLTPLGTLSTIFPNSSSTSENRPSNLQNIPIGLMDYIADCEPATNNPTILALNIATTFKNAVSNPNISLSLS
;
A
#
# COMPACT_ATOMS: atom_id res chain seq x y z
N MET A 1 8.68 -52.97 -56.88
CA MET A 1 9.18 -54.12 -56.09
C MET A 1 10.66 -54.29 -56.42
N TYR A 2 11.53 -53.68 -55.62
CA TYR A 2 12.93 -54.10 -55.39
C TYR A 2 13.40 -53.34 -54.15
N LEU A 3 13.58 -54.10 -53.07
CA LEU A 3 14.11 -53.68 -51.77
C LEU A 3 15.59 -54.04 -51.75
N GLN A 4 16.48 -53.10 -51.41
CA GLN A 4 17.84 -53.46 -51.00
C GLN A 4 18.34 -52.61 -49.82
N LYS A 5 18.52 -53.34 -48.72
CA LYS A 5 19.23 -53.13 -47.45
C LYS A 5 20.29 -52.02 -47.36
N ALA A 6 20.24 -51.28 -46.26
CA ALA A 6 21.43 -50.72 -45.59
C ALA A 6 21.59 -51.38 -44.19
N PRO A 7 22.80 -51.78 -43.77
CA PRO A 7 23.03 -52.29 -42.42
C PRO A 7 23.37 -51.14 -41.46
N LEU A 8 22.48 -50.90 -40.49
CA LEU A 8 22.77 -50.01 -39.36
C LEU A 8 23.51 -50.82 -38.30
N GLY A 9 24.83 -50.83 -38.44
CA GLY A 9 25.73 -51.31 -37.40
C GLY A 9 25.67 -50.40 -36.18
N ALA A 10 25.72 -51.08 -35.04
CA ALA A 10 26.46 -50.67 -33.85
C ALA A 10 25.75 -49.76 -32.83
N LEU A 11 25.39 -50.42 -31.72
CA LEU A 11 25.72 -50.02 -30.33
C LEU A 11 24.88 -48.85 -29.75
N LEU A 12 24.31 -48.89 -28.55
CA LEU A 12 24.44 -49.79 -27.40
C LEU A 12 23.26 -49.54 -26.44
N PHE A 13 22.76 -50.64 -25.89
CA PHE A 13 21.91 -50.75 -24.71
C PHE A 13 22.46 -49.96 -23.50
N SER A 14 21.59 -49.26 -22.75
CA SER A 14 21.64 -49.16 -21.27
C SER A 14 20.44 -48.35 -20.76
N THR A 15 19.35 -49.04 -20.40
CA THR A 15 18.91 -49.34 -19.02
C THR A 15 18.34 -48.14 -18.25
N LEU A 16 17.01 -48.09 -18.23
CA LEU A 16 16.21 -47.40 -17.20
C LEU A 16 16.52 -48.00 -15.82
N LEU A 17 16.85 -47.14 -14.85
CA LEU A 17 16.62 -47.40 -13.42
C LEU A 17 16.55 -46.03 -12.70
N GLN A 18 15.33 -45.54 -12.41
CA GLN A 18 15.16 -44.42 -11.48
C GLN A 18 14.84 -44.99 -10.09
N LEU A 19 15.67 -44.63 -9.12
CA LEU A 19 15.63 -45.09 -7.74
C LEU A 19 14.73 -44.13 -6.94
N THR A 20 13.56 -44.59 -6.50
CA THR A 20 12.70 -43.83 -5.57
C THR A 20 13.18 -44.07 -4.15
N SER A 21 13.89 -43.10 -3.58
CA SER A 21 14.21 -43.06 -2.14
C SER A 21 13.08 -42.37 -1.39
N SER A 22 12.30 -43.12 -0.61
CA SER A 22 11.35 -42.58 0.37
C SER A 22 12.08 -42.35 1.70
N SER A 23 12.20 -41.09 2.11
CA SER A 23 12.66 -40.73 3.45
C SER A 23 11.46 -40.70 4.41
N SER A 24 11.47 -41.56 5.43
CA SER A 24 10.53 -41.48 6.56
C SER A 24 10.84 -40.24 7.40
N ILE A 25 9.83 -39.42 7.68
CA ILE A 25 9.94 -38.27 8.58
C ILE A 25 9.85 -38.81 10.02
N PRO A 26 10.86 -38.66 10.87
CA PRO A 26 10.70 -38.92 12.28
C PRO A 26 9.79 -37.84 12.88
N ILE A 27 8.63 -38.22 13.41
CA ILE A 27 7.80 -37.34 14.24
C ILE A 27 8.51 -37.22 15.58
N ALA A 28 9.39 -36.21 15.70
CA ALA A 28 9.87 -35.76 16.99
C ALA A 28 8.71 -35.02 17.68
N ILE A 29 8.16 -35.61 18.74
CA ILE A 29 7.19 -34.95 19.61
C ILE A 29 7.93 -33.83 20.31
N SER A 30 7.82 -32.61 19.80
CA SER A 30 8.31 -31.42 20.48
C SER A 30 7.42 -31.17 21.69
N SER A 31 8.03 -31.10 22.88
CA SER A 31 7.33 -30.65 24.08
C SER A 31 6.79 -29.22 23.86
N PRO A 32 5.62 -28.89 24.42
CA PRO A 32 4.89 -27.65 24.11
C PRO A 32 5.60 -26.37 24.60
N GLU A 33 6.73 -26.46 25.29
CA GLU A 33 7.46 -25.31 25.84
C GLU A 33 8.39 -24.60 24.85
N SER A 34 8.65 -25.16 23.67
CA SER A 34 9.53 -24.50 22.67
C SER A 34 8.85 -23.39 21.85
N VAL A 35 7.54 -23.17 22.02
CA VAL A 35 6.77 -22.18 21.26
C VAL A 35 6.92 -20.76 21.84
N ILE A 36 7.50 -20.59 23.04
CA ILE A 36 7.74 -19.28 23.66
C ILE A 36 9.24 -18.94 23.69
N ASN A 37 9.98 -19.32 22.63
CA ASN A 37 11.28 -18.73 22.37
C ASN A 37 11.06 -17.48 21.52
N ASN A 38 10.92 -16.32 22.16
CA ASN A 38 11.08 -15.04 21.47
C ASN A 38 12.53 -15.03 20.95
N PRO A 39 12.79 -15.17 19.64
CA PRO A 39 14.16 -15.14 19.16
C PRO A 39 14.79 -13.82 19.61
N SER A 40 15.98 -13.88 20.20
CA SER A 40 16.75 -12.66 20.51
C SER A 40 16.77 -11.84 19.23
N SER A 41 16.20 -10.62 19.29
CA SER A 41 15.84 -9.84 18.12
C SER A 41 17.01 -9.75 17.15
N ALA A 42 17.04 -10.64 16.16
CA ALA A 42 17.74 -10.36 14.94
C ALA A 42 17.16 -9.02 14.48
N GLU A 43 18.02 -8.03 14.27
CA GLU A 43 17.71 -6.72 13.69
C GLU A 43 16.93 -6.95 12.38
N SER A 44 15.62 -7.15 12.50
CA SER A 44 14.75 -7.34 11.36
C SER A 44 14.54 -5.95 10.81
N THR A 45 15.00 -5.75 9.57
CA THR A 45 14.80 -4.51 8.81
C THR A 45 13.30 -4.17 8.62
N ASN A 46 12.40 -5.09 8.97
CA ASN A 46 10.96 -4.98 8.88
C ASN A 46 10.28 -5.08 10.26
N ARG A 47 10.73 -4.30 11.24
CA ARG A 47 10.01 -4.15 12.52
C ARG A 47 8.89 -3.10 12.39
N ILE A 48 7.79 -3.31 13.10
CA ILE A 48 6.75 -2.29 13.27
C ILE A 48 7.36 -1.07 14.01
N PRO A 49 7.21 0.15 13.47
CA PRO A 49 7.71 1.35 14.14
C PRO A 49 6.97 1.64 15.45
N THR A 50 7.68 2.24 16.39
CA THR A 50 7.08 2.83 17.58
C THR A 50 6.20 4.04 17.21
N SER A 51 5.30 4.42 18.10
CA SER A 51 4.46 5.63 17.89
C SER A 51 5.29 6.89 17.59
N ARG A 52 6.45 7.05 18.25
CA ARG A 52 7.37 8.17 18.01
C ARG A 52 7.99 8.12 16.62
N GLU A 53 8.44 6.95 16.18
CA GLU A 53 9.00 6.74 14.84
C GLU A 53 7.93 7.00 13.78
N SER A 54 6.71 6.48 13.95
CA SER A 54 5.58 6.75 13.06
C SER A 54 5.25 8.23 12.95
N ALA A 55 5.28 8.98 14.06
CA ALA A 55 5.04 10.43 14.05
C ALA A 55 6.13 11.19 13.28
N ILE A 56 7.40 10.79 13.41
CA ILE A 56 8.52 11.37 12.67
C ILE A 56 8.38 11.06 11.17
N LEU A 57 8.04 9.82 10.83
CA LEU A 57 7.80 9.41 9.44
C LEU A 57 6.63 10.20 8.82
N ALA A 58 5.53 10.38 9.56
CA ALA A 58 4.40 11.19 9.10
C ALA A 58 4.80 12.64 8.80
N ARG A 59 5.61 13.27 9.68
CA ARG A 59 6.17 14.61 9.41
C ARG A 59 7.07 14.64 8.18
N ARG A 60 7.88 13.60 7.98
CA ARG A 60 8.72 13.48 6.78
C ARG A 60 7.87 13.35 5.52
N ILE A 61 6.81 12.55 5.54
CA ILE A 61 5.87 12.43 4.41
C ILE A 61 5.26 13.80 4.12
N LEU A 62 4.76 14.49 5.14
CA LEU A 62 4.16 15.82 4.98
C LEU A 62 5.14 16.84 4.37
N HIS A 63 6.42 16.82 4.77
CA HIS A 63 7.45 17.70 4.20
C HIS A 63 7.80 17.37 2.74
N LEU A 64 7.79 16.09 2.37
CA LEU A 64 8.22 15.62 1.05
C LEU A 64 7.09 15.54 0.01
N THR A 65 5.82 15.62 0.44
CA THR A 65 4.65 15.49 -0.43
C THR A 65 4.09 16.87 -0.78
N PRO A 66 4.18 17.32 -2.05
CA PRO A 66 3.66 18.62 -2.46
C PRO A 66 2.15 18.61 -2.79
N LEU A 67 1.55 17.42 -2.83
CA LEU A 67 0.17 17.18 -3.22
C LEU A 67 -0.47 16.22 -2.23
N GLY A 68 -1.74 16.45 -1.94
CA GLY A 68 -2.54 15.57 -1.09
C GLY A 68 -3.99 15.54 -1.54
N THR A 69 -4.73 14.52 -1.09
CA THR A 69 -6.17 14.44 -1.35
C THR A 69 -6.93 14.98 -0.15
N LEU A 70 -7.65 16.09 -0.37
CA LEU A 70 -8.54 16.70 0.61
C LEU A 70 -9.96 16.16 0.44
N SER A 71 -10.49 15.56 1.50
CA SER A 71 -11.87 15.09 1.57
C SER A 71 -12.74 16.14 2.28
N THR A 72 -13.78 16.61 1.57
CA THR A 72 -14.72 17.63 2.05
C THR A 72 -16.16 17.17 1.83
N ILE A 73 -17.11 17.79 2.53
CA ILE A 73 -18.54 17.43 2.43
C ILE A 73 -19.27 18.57 1.73
N PHE A 74 -20.10 18.24 0.73
CA PHE A 74 -20.96 19.23 0.09
C PHE A 74 -21.97 19.80 1.10
N PRO A 75 -22.14 21.14 1.16
CA PRO A 75 -23.07 21.77 2.07
C PRO A 75 -24.53 21.44 1.72
N ASN A 76 -25.40 21.54 2.73
CA ASN A 76 -26.85 21.35 2.57
C ASN A 76 -27.50 22.53 1.81
N SER A 77 -26.95 23.75 1.97
CA SER A 77 -27.42 24.92 1.23
C SER A 77 -26.89 24.94 -0.21
N SER A 78 -27.79 25.10 -1.18
CA SER A 78 -27.42 25.45 -2.55
C SER A 78 -26.85 26.87 -2.55
N SER A 79 -25.53 27.00 -2.66
CA SER A 79 -24.92 28.32 -2.93
C SER A 79 -25.42 28.79 -4.30
N THR A 80 -26.08 29.95 -4.35
CA THR A 80 -26.61 30.55 -5.60
C THR A 80 -25.55 30.81 -6.67
N SER A 81 -24.27 30.74 -6.30
CA SER A 81 -23.12 30.99 -7.17
C SER A 81 -22.54 29.76 -7.89
N GLU A 82 -23.10 28.56 -7.71
CA GLU A 82 -22.59 27.34 -8.38
C GLU A 82 -23.71 26.43 -8.90
N ASN A 83 -23.57 25.99 -10.15
CA ASN A 83 -24.46 24.98 -10.73
C ASN A 83 -24.04 23.59 -10.25
N ARG A 84 -24.65 23.12 -9.16
CA ARG A 84 -24.43 21.78 -8.63
C ARG A 84 -25.61 20.86 -8.97
N PRO A 85 -25.34 19.60 -9.33
CA PRO A 85 -26.38 18.57 -9.42
C PRO A 85 -27.22 18.51 -8.15
N SER A 86 -28.51 18.26 -8.30
CA SER A 86 -29.37 17.89 -7.18
C SER A 86 -28.85 16.61 -6.52
N ASN A 87 -29.06 16.47 -5.21
CA ASN A 87 -28.70 15.30 -4.40
C ASN A 87 -27.20 15.11 -4.06
N LEU A 88 -26.36 16.14 -4.25
CA LEU A 88 -24.98 16.11 -3.74
C LEU A 88 -24.84 16.51 -2.28
N GLN A 89 -25.92 16.94 -1.61
CA GLN A 89 -25.88 17.40 -0.22
C GLN A 89 -25.35 16.32 0.71
N ASN A 90 -24.45 16.70 1.63
CA ASN A 90 -23.85 15.80 2.62
C ASN A 90 -23.03 14.64 2.04
N ILE A 91 -22.74 14.65 0.74
CA ILE A 91 -21.87 13.65 0.11
C ILE A 91 -20.40 14.10 0.27
N PRO A 92 -19.49 13.21 0.70
CA PRO A 92 -18.07 13.51 0.73
C PRO A 92 -17.45 13.43 -0.66
N ILE A 93 -16.47 14.29 -0.93
CA ILE A 93 -15.66 14.28 -2.16
C ILE A 93 -14.19 14.48 -1.82
N GLY A 94 -13.33 13.63 -2.38
CA GLY A 94 -11.88 13.73 -2.30
C GLY A 94 -11.31 14.37 -3.57
N LEU A 95 -10.61 15.49 -3.45
CA LEU A 95 -9.94 16.16 -4.57
C LEU A 95 -8.48 16.42 -4.23
N MET A 96 -7.62 16.40 -5.25
CA MET A 96 -6.20 16.64 -5.08
C MET A 96 -5.91 18.14 -5.06
N ASP A 97 -5.20 18.61 -4.05
CA ASP A 97 -4.82 20.00 -3.86
C ASP A 97 -3.33 20.11 -3.48
N TYR A 98 -2.75 21.29 -3.69
CA TYR A 98 -1.37 21.57 -3.32
C TYR A 98 -1.23 21.82 -1.82
N ILE A 99 -0.26 21.14 -1.22
CA ILE A 99 0.11 21.31 0.18
C ILE A 99 1.58 21.69 0.28
N ALA A 100 1.93 22.35 1.37
CA ALA A 100 3.30 22.64 1.76
C ALA A 100 3.52 22.24 3.22
N ASP A 101 4.80 22.20 3.59
CA ASP A 101 5.23 21.83 4.92
C ASP A 101 4.65 22.74 6.02
N CYS A 102 4.85 22.33 7.26
CA CYS A 102 4.39 22.99 8.46
C CYS A 102 4.94 24.42 8.59
N GLU A 103 4.05 25.37 8.88
CA GLU A 103 4.44 26.74 9.24
C GLU A 103 5.22 26.73 10.57
N PRO A 104 6.35 27.48 10.69
CA PRO A 104 7.19 27.46 11.90
C PRO A 104 6.47 27.85 13.20
N ALA A 105 5.45 28.71 13.11
CA ALA A 105 4.72 29.20 14.28
C ALA A 105 3.67 28.21 14.79
N THR A 106 2.94 27.56 13.90
CA THR A 106 1.75 26.76 14.25
C THR A 106 1.98 25.25 14.12
N ASN A 107 3.06 24.82 13.44
CA ASN A 107 3.32 23.43 13.06
C ASN A 107 2.19 22.79 12.23
N ASN A 108 1.36 23.60 11.56
CA ASN A 108 0.28 23.13 10.69
C ASN A 108 0.70 23.19 9.22
N PRO A 109 0.31 22.20 8.38
CA PRO A 109 0.57 22.25 6.95
C PRO A 109 -0.10 23.47 6.31
N THR A 110 0.55 24.04 5.32
CA THR A 110 -0.03 25.13 4.51
C THR A 110 -0.72 24.55 3.29
N ILE A 111 -1.94 25.02 2.97
CA ILE A 111 -2.71 24.57 1.81
C ILE A 111 -2.91 25.76 0.87
N LEU A 112 -2.63 25.57 -0.42
CA LEU A 112 -2.93 26.58 -1.43
C LEU A 112 -4.42 26.55 -1.77
N ALA A 113 -5.17 27.51 -1.24
CA ALA A 113 -6.62 27.59 -1.43
C ALA A 113 -6.99 28.39 -2.68
N LEU A 114 -7.64 27.73 -3.65
CA LEU A 114 -8.27 28.38 -4.80
C LEU A 114 -9.78 28.52 -4.57
N ASN A 115 -10.28 29.76 -4.55
CA ASN A 115 -11.70 30.05 -4.31
C ASN A 115 -12.66 29.40 -5.33
N ILE A 116 -12.18 29.07 -6.53
CA ILE A 116 -12.96 28.38 -7.56
C ILE A 116 -13.14 26.88 -7.28
N ALA A 117 -12.23 26.28 -6.52
CA ALA A 117 -12.18 24.83 -6.33
C ALA A 117 -13.25 24.35 -5.36
N THR A 118 -13.88 23.23 -5.70
CA THR A 118 -14.98 22.62 -4.92
C THR A 118 -14.56 22.34 -3.47
N THR A 119 -13.33 21.88 -3.24
CA THR A 119 -12.76 21.65 -1.90
C THR A 119 -12.95 22.86 -1.00
N PHE A 120 -12.49 24.04 -1.42
CA PHE A 120 -12.50 25.24 -0.57
C PHE A 120 -13.88 25.86 -0.46
N LYS A 121 -14.72 25.74 -1.50
CA LYS A 121 -16.14 26.13 -1.40
C LYS A 121 -16.90 25.30 -0.37
N ASN A 122 -16.61 24.00 -0.31
CA ASN A 122 -17.15 23.12 0.72
C ASN A 122 -16.59 23.49 2.10
N ALA A 123 -15.28 23.71 2.20
CA ALA A 123 -14.58 24.03 3.44
C ALA A 123 -15.06 25.35 4.09
N VAL A 124 -15.49 26.34 3.30
CA VAL A 124 -16.09 27.59 3.82
C VAL A 124 -17.39 27.31 4.60
N SER A 125 -18.19 26.35 4.17
CA SER A 125 -19.44 25.98 4.87
C SER A 125 -19.20 24.95 5.98
N ASN A 126 -18.22 24.07 5.80
CA ASN A 126 -17.81 23.06 6.78
C ASN A 126 -16.28 22.89 6.78
N PRO A 127 -15.56 23.51 7.71
CA PRO A 127 -14.10 23.51 7.73
C PRO A 127 -13.47 22.20 8.21
N ASN A 128 -14.27 21.21 8.63
CA ASN A 128 -13.76 19.90 9.03
C ASN A 128 -13.44 19.08 7.77
N ILE A 129 -12.17 19.03 7.43
CA ILE A 129 -11.64 18.34 6.25
C ILE A 129 -10.69 17.22 6.67
N SER A 130 -10.52 16.22 5.81
CA SER A 130 -9.51 15.17 5.98
C SER A 130 -8.45 15.27 4.88
N LEU A 131 -7.19 15.05 5.23
CA LEU A 131 -6.05 15.09 4.32
C LEU A 131 -5.40 13.70 4.26
N SER A 132 -5.20 13.19 3.04
CA SER A 132 -4.44 11.96 2.77
C SER A 132 -3.23 12.26 1.91
N LEU A 133 -2.09 11.64 2.26
CA LEU A 133 -0.78 11.81 1.62
C LEU A 133 -0.19 10.43 1.30
N SER A 134 0.62 10.34 0.24
CA SER A 134 1.25 9.11 -0.23
C SER A 134 2.72 9.32 -0.54
#